data_AF-A0A9E4KW63-F1
#
_entry.id   AF-A0A9E4KW63-F1
#
_cell.length_a   1.000
_cell.length_b   1.000
_cell.length_c   1.000
_cell.angle_alpha   90.00
_cell.angle_beta   90.00
_cell.angle_gamma   90.00
#
_symmetry.space_group_name_H-M   'P 1'
#
loop_
_entity.id
_entity.type
_entity.pdbx_description
1 polymer ?
#
loop_
_entity_poly.entity_id
_entity_poly.type
_entity_poly.pdbx_seq_one_letter_code
_entity_poly.pdbx_strand_id
1 'polypeptide(L)'
;MPDFKNLIWLLSLFALLSACQGPTVAPEQQTATAEAEAVAQHIATLGSIAATGTAEHAATAAAPTEVLPTDLPTITPTPDPFPTPVQAKVYVAEQRFEHGWMFWLQPNRQIWVLTTDSAGKNIWSVYDDTFVEGEAEYDPQLVAPEDLHQPIRGFGKLWRENLEVRQKVGWALGLERGHTSRYVYKQGGFVNEDKEYVPGPGYHQVRAANGDDFRFIEETFTWTIDS
;
A
#
# COMPACT_ATOMS: atom_id res chain seq x y z
N MET A 1 -30.05 47.30 -11.04
CA MET A 1 -30.58 48.29 -10.07
C MET A 1 -31.32 49.33 -10.89
N PRO A 2 -32.66 49.39 -10.79
CA PRO A 2 -33.41 49.95 -9.66
C PRO A 2 -34.56 48.99 -9.23
N ASP A 3 -35.44 49.19 -8.24
CA ASP A 3 -35.71 50.27 -7.29
C ASP A 3 -36.48 49.67 -6.09
N PHE A 4 -36.31 50.29 -4.93
CA PHE A 4 -36.99 49.98 -3.66
C PHE A 4 -38.45 50.47 -3.69
N LYS A 5 -39.41 49.65 -3.26
CA LYS A 5 -40.60 50.09 -2.51
C LYS A 5 -41.46 48.92 -1.99
N ASN A 6 -41.53 48.85 -0.65
CA ASN A 6 -42.70 48.57 0.19
C ASN A 6 -43.46 47.24 -0.01
N LEU A 7 -43.55 46.42 1.05
CA LEU A 7 -44.76 46.38 1.88
C LEU A 7 -44.57 45.46 3.11
N ILE A 8 -44.77 46.05 4.28
CA ILE A 8 -44.89 45.44 5.61
C ILE A 8 -46.25 44.71 5.72
N TRP A 9 -46.28 43.45 6.15
CA TRP A 9 -47.36 42.81 6.92
C TRP A 9 -46.75 41.63 7.72
N LEU A 10 -46.49 41.80 9.02
CA LEU A 10 -47.36 41.40 10.15
C LEU A 10 -47.42 39.89 10.43
N LEU A 11 -46.67 39.51 11.49
CA LEU A 11 -46.93 38.49 12.51
C LEU A 11 -48.08 37.48 12.25
N SER A 12 -47.74 36.19 12.33
CA SER A 12 -48.65 35.21 12.95
C SER A 12 -47.88 34.09 13.64
N LEU A 13 -48.20 34.02 14.92
CA LEU A 13 -47.85 33.08 15.97
C LEU A 13 -48.47 31.70 15.67
N PHE A 14 -47.70 30.61 15.75
CA PHE A 14 -48.27 29.27 15.95
C PHE A 14 -47.45 28.53 17.01
N ALA A 15 -48.18 28.00 17.99
CA ALA A 15 -47.68 27.40 19.21
C ALA A 15 -47.68 25.87 19.15
N LEU A 16 -46.76 25.30 19.93
CA LEU A 16 -46.83 24.03 20.67
C LEU A 16 -47.01 22.72 19.89
N LEU A 17 -46.06 21.80 20.07
CA LEU A 17 -46.34 20.41 20.48
C LEU A 17 -45.10 19.75 21.12
N SER A 18 -45.34 19.22 22.32
CA SER A 18 -44.43 18.41 23.13
C SER A 18 -44.09 17.07 22.50
N ALA A 19 -42.86 16.58 22.74
CA ALA A 19 -42.61 15.18 23.03
C ALA A 19 -41.34 15.04 23.89
N CYS A 20 -41.54 14.63 25.14
CA CYS A 20 -40.50 14.19 26.05
C CYS A 20 -40.21 12.69 25.82
N GLN A 21 -38.98 12.29 26.19
CA GLN A 21 -38.52 10.94 26.54
C GLN A 21 -38.07 10.01 25.40
N GLY A 22 -36.74 9.89 25.28
CA GLY A 22 -36.05 8.63 24.98
C GLY A 22 -35.04 8.34 26.11
N PRO A 23 -34.87 7.08 26.57
CA PRO A 23 -34.10 6.79 27.76
C PRO A 23 -32.58 6.72 27.55
N THR A 24 -31.93 6.99 28.68
CA THR A 24 -30.50 7.09 29.01
C THR A 24 -29.72 5.76 28.94
N VAL A 25 -28.58 5.81 28.23
CA VAL A 25 -27.23 5.24 28.46
C VAL A 25 -27.06 3.83 29.05
N ALA A 26 -26.31 2.97 28.34
CA ALA A 26 -25.18 2.22 28.90
C ALA A 26 -24.17 1.82 27.80
N PRO A 27 -22.85 2.06 27.97
CA PRO A 27 -21.80 1.50 27.13
C PRO A 27 -21.32 0.17 27.72
N GLU A 28 -21.27 -0.89 26.91
CA GLU A 28 -20.66 -2.16 27.34
C GLU A 28 -19.15 -2.11 27.04
N GLN A 29 -18.36 -2.18 28.11
CA GLN A 29 -16.90 -2.17 28.08
C GLN A 29 -16.32 -3.57 27.79
N GLN A 30 -15.32 -3.57 26.90
CA GLN A 30 -14.08 -4.38 26.87
C GLN A 30 -14.06 -5.80 27.43
N THR A 31 -13.55 -6.70 26.59
CA THR A 31 -12.46 -7.61 26.99
C THR A 31 -11.41 -7.67 25.88
N ALA A 32 -10.29 -6.98 26.11
CA ALA A 32 -9.03 -7.25 25.44
C ALA A 32 -8.27 -8.24 26.31
N THR A 33 -7.96 -9.43 25.77
CA THR A 33 -7.02 -10.36 26.38
C THR A 33 -5.73 -10.27 25.58
N ALA A 34 -4.74 -9.58 26.16
CA ALA A 34 -3.35 -9.74 25.81
C ALA A 34 -2.82 -10.94 26.61
N GLU A 35 -2.30 -11.96 25.92
CA GLU A 35 -1.41 -12.95 26.53
C GLU A 35 -0.17 -13.06 25.65
N ALA A 36 0.93 -12.52 26.17
CA ALA A 36 2.28 -12.90 25.80
C ALA A 36 2.82 -13.66 27.01
N GLU A 37 3.20 -14.93 26.86
CA GLU A 37 4.44 -15.46 27.45
C GLU A 37 4.79 -16.88 26.97
N ALA A 38 6.09 -16.99 26.68
CA ALA A 38 7.00 -18.12 26.65
C ALA A 38 6.51 -19.54 26.99
N VAL A 39 6.96 -20.51 26.18
CA VAL A 39 7.41 -21.81 26.70
C VAL A 39 8.72 -22.20 26.02
N ALA A 40 9.80 -22.18 26.80
CA ALA A 40 11.06 -22.83 26.50
C ALA A 40 11.19 -24.13 27.31
N GLN A 41 11.94 -25.06 26.73
CA GLN A 41 12.65 -26.21 27.35
C GLN A 41 11.91 -27.53 27.61
N HIS A 42 12.42 -28.57 26.95
CA HIS A 42 12.70 -29.95 27.42
C HIS A 42 13.50 -30.63 26.27
N ILE A 43 14.60 -31.40 26.38
CA ILE A 43 15.27 -32.18 27.45
C ILE A 43 16.75 -32.38 27.05
N ALA A 44 17.67 -32.26 27.99
CA ALA A 44 19.03 -32.81 27.91
C ALA A 44 19.06 -34.18 28.62
N THR A 45 19.90 -35.13 28.19
CA THR A 45 20.84 -35.89 29.07
C THR A 45 21.52 -37.08 28.36
N LEU A 46 22.85 -36.93 28.26
CA LEU A 46 23.99 -37.85 28.46
C LEU A 46 24.08 -39.24 27.79
N GLY A 47 25.27 -39.48 27.22
CA GLY A 47 25.87 -40.80 27.02
C GLY A 47 27.36 -40.69 26.70
N SER A 48 28.21 -40.67 27.73
CA SER A 48 29.67 -40.82 27.64
C SER A 48 30.05 -42.27 27.97
N ILE A 49 30.92 -42.89 27.18
CA ILE A 49 31.83 -43.96 27.62
C ILE A 49 33.04 -44.07 26.69
N ALA A 50 34.13 -44.54 27.31
CA ALA A 50 35.52 -44.30 27.01
C ALA A 50 36.17 -45.23 25.98
N ALA A 51 37.36 -44.81 25.58
CA ALA A 51 38.30 -45.42 24.64
C ALA A 51 38.79 -46.82 25.01
N THR A 52 39.26 -47.55 23.98
CA THR A 52 40.37 -48.50 24.12
C THR A 52 41.20 -48.44 22.85
N GLY A 53 42.50 -48.23 23.02
CA GLY A 53 43.45 -48.03 21.93
C GLY A 53 44.02 -49.32 21.38
N THR A 54 44.70 -49.19 20.25
CA THR A 54 45.84 -50.01 19.86
C THR A 54 46.73 -49.11 19.00
N ALA A 55 47.96 -48.89 19.45
CA ALA A 55 48.99 -48.14 18.74
C ALA A 55 49.85 -49.13 17.96
N GLU A 56 50.24 -48.81 16.72
CA GLU A 56 51.54 -49.26 16.22
C GLU A 56 52.11 -48.43 15.04
N HIS A 57 53.38 -48.05 15.25
CA HIS A 57 54.46 -47.78 14.30
C HIS A 57 54.48 -46.53 13.39
N ALA A 58 55.18 -45.52 13.92
CA ALA A 58 56.44 -44.98 13.39
C ALA A 58 56.57 -44.67 11.89
N ALA A 59 56.52 -43.38 11.57
CA ALA A 59 57.43 -42.76 10.62
C ALA A 59 57.64 -41.28 10.99
N THR A 60 58.83 -40.95 11.50
CA THR A 60 59.29 -39.56 11.59
C THR A 60 59.49 -39.07 10.15
N ALA A 61 58.55 -38.24 9.69
CA ALA A 61 58.73 -37.37 8.53
C ALA A 61 58.71 -35.93 9.06
N ALA A 62 59.77 -35.19 8.80
CA ALA A 62 59.85 -33.77 9.13
C ALA A 62 58.69 -33.04 8.45
N ALA A 63 57.81 -32.42 9.24
CA ALA A 63 56.73 -31.61 8.72
C ALA A 63 57.32 -30.43 7.93
N PRO A 64 56.87 -30.16 6.70
CA PRO A 64 57.15 -28.89 6.07
C PRO A 64 56.39 -27.82 6.85
N THR A 65 57.09 -26.74 7.22
CA THR A 65 56.46 -25.54 7.77
C THR A 65 55.42 -25.04 6.77
N GLU A 66 54.14 -25.28 7.06
CA GLU A 66 53.04 -24.72 6.29
C GLU A 66 52.97 -23.22 6.63
N VAL A 67 53.48 -22.40 5.71
CA VAL A 67 53.33 -20.95 5.75
C VAL A 67 51.84 -20.64 5.63
N LEU A 68 51.23 -20.20 6.74
CA LEU A 68 49.87 -19.67 6.74
C LEU A 68 49.76 -18.61 5.64
N PRO A 69 48.76 -18.70 4.73
CA PRO A 69 48.55 -17.63 3.77
C PRO A 69 48.28 -16.33 4.53
N THR A 70 49.00 -15.28 4.18
CA THR A 70 48.70 -13.91 4.63
C THR A 70 47.24 -13.60 4.29
N ASP A 71 46.40 -13.39 5.31
CA ASP A 71 45.01 -12.96 5.11
C ASP A 71 44.99 -11.73 4.19
N LEU A 72 44.32 -11.84 3.05
CA LEU A 72 44.10 -10.71 2.16
C LEU A 72 43.34 -9.61 2.93
N PRO A 73 43.63 -8.32 2.68
CA PRO A 73 42.90 -7.24 3.33
C PRO A 73 41.40 -7.39 3.07
N THR A 74 40.60 -7.40 4.13
CA THR A 74 39.14 -7.35 4.02
C THR A 74 38.75 -6.00 3.41
N ILE A 75 38.28 -6.03 2.16
CA ILE A 75 37.66 -4.87 1.52
C ILE A 75 36.36 -4.55 2.25
N THR A 76 36.37 -3.47 3.04
CA THR A 76 35.14 -2.91 3.61
C THR A 76 34.39 -2.21 2.48
N PRO A 77 33.13 -2.56 2.19
CA PRO A 77 32.38 -1.89 1.14
C PRO A 77 32.22 -0.41 1.51
N THR A 78 32.53 0.46 0.55
CA THR A 78 32.16 1.88 0.66
C THR A 78 30.64 1.96 0.79
N PRO A 79 30.09 2.70 1.77
CA PRO A 79 28.65 2.86 1.90
C PRO A 79 28.04 3.43 0.61
N ASP A 80 26.91 2.87 0.20
CA ASP A 80 26.16 3.38 -0.96
C ASP A 80 25.62 4.78 -0.61
N PRO A 81 25.98 5.83 -1.38
CA PRO A 81 25.46 7.18 -1.14
C PRO A 81 23.96 7.29 -1.44
N PHE A 82 23.34 6.34 -2.16
CA PHE A 82 21.90 6.37 -2.40
C PHE A 82 21.08 5.98 -1.16
N PRO A 83 19.93 6.63 -0.93
CA PRO A 83 19.01 6.24 0.12
C PRO A 83 18.55 4.78 -0.04
N THR A 84 18.39 4.10 1.09
CA THR A 84 17.76 2.78 1.10
C THR A 84 16.28 2.90 0.69
N PRO A 85 15.77 2.03 -0.19
CA PRO A 85 14.36 2.02 -0.58
C PRO A 85 13.43 1.86 0.64
N VAL A 86 12.36 2.65 0.68
CA VAL A 86 11.31 2.48 1.70
C VAL A 86 10.49 1.26 1.33
N GLN A 87 10.26 0.37 2.29
CA GLN A 87 9.43 -0.82 2.11
C GLN A 87 8.43 -0.93 3.24
N ALA A 88 7.18 -1.23 2.91
CA ALA A 88 6.11 -1.38 3.88
C ALA A 88 5.10 -2.44 3.43
N LYS A 89 4.35 -2.95 4.41
CA LYS A 89 3.08 -3.64 4.15
C LYS A 89 1.96 -2.64 4.39
N VAL A 90 1.13 -2.40 3.39
CA VAL A 90 0.05 -1.41 3.44
C VAL A 90 -1.25 -2.07 3.03
N TYR A 91 -2.37 -1.58 3.56
CA TYR A 91 -3.67 -2.02 3.07
C TYR A 91 -3.98 -1.29 1.76
N VAL A 92 -4.44 -2.05 0.77
CA VAL A 92 -4.76 -1.55 -0.57
C VAL A 92 -6.10 -2.15 -0.97
N ALA A 93 -6.89 -1.40 -1.73
CA ALA A 93 -7.97 -1.97 -2.52
C ALA A 93 -7.64 -1.83 -4.00
N GLU A 94 -8.02 -2.81 -4.82
CA GLU A 94 -7.82 -2.77 -6.26
C GLU A 94 -9.11 -3.14 -6.99
N GLN A 95 -9.32 -2.52 -8.14
CA GLN A 95 -10.41 -2.87 -9.04
C GLN A 95 -9.94 -2.74 -10.48
N ARG A 96 -10.24 -3.76 -11.29
CA ARG A 96 -9.94 -3.77 -12.72
C ARG A 96 -11.11 -3.17 -13.50
N PHE A 97 -10.77 -2.37 -14.51
CA PHE A 97 -11.70 -1.73 -15.42
C PHE A 97 -11.44 -2.16 -16.86
N GLU A 98 -12.36 -1.85 -17.76
CA GLU A 98 -12.24 -2.19 -19.19
C GLU A 98 -10.91 -1.71 -19.79
N HIS A 99 -10.44 -0.53 -19.41
CA HIS A 99 -9.29 0.14 -20.02
C HIS A 99 -8.27 0.62 -18.97
N GLY A 100 -8.28 0.01 -17.79
CA GLY A 100 -7.44 0.47 -16.70
C GLY A 100 -7.59 -0.27 -15.38
N TRP A 101 -6.97 0.30 -14.37
CA TRP A 101 -7.03 -0.16 -12.98
C TRP A 101 -7.21 1.05 -12.06
N MET A 102 -7.81 0.81 -10.90
CA MET A 102 -7.70 1.72 -9.77
C MET A 102 -7.12 0.98 -8.57
N PHE A 103 -6.24 1.67 -7.84
CA PHE A 103 -5.72 1.24 -6.55
C PHE A 103 -6.04 2.30 -5.51
N TRP A 104 -6.61 1.91 -4.38
CA TRP A 104 -6.77 2.78 -3.21
C TRP A 104 -5.70 2.43 -2.20
N LEU A 105 -4.90 3.40 -1.76
CA LEU A 105 -3.82 3.19 -0.79
C LEU A 105 -4.22 3.78 0.57
N GLN A 106 -4.26 2.93 1.60
CA GLN A 106 -4.71 3.32 2.94
C GLN A 106 -3.85 4.41 3.63
N PRO A 107 -2.51 4.42 3.53
CA PRO A 107 -1.69 5.38 4.29
C PRO A 107 -1.96 6.85 3.99
N ASN A 108 -2.33 7.17 2.76
CA ASN A 108 -2.59 8.53 2.29
C ASN A 108 -4.02 8.72 1.78
N ARG A 109 -4.87 7.69 1.82
CA ARG A 109 -6.24 7.69 1.30
C ARG A 109 -6.32 8.19 -0.14
N GLN A 110 -5.43 7.70 -1.00
CA GLN A 110 -5.39 8.09 -2.40
C GLN A 110 -5.88 6.98 -3.32
N ILE A 111 -6.59 7.37 -4.38
CA ILE A 111 -6.94 6.53 -5.51
C ILE A 111 -5.97 6.81 -6.65
N TRP A 112 -5.19 5.81 -7.01
CA TRP A 112 -4.29 5.81 -8.14
C TRP A 112 -5.00 5.19 -9.32
N VAL A 113 -5.20 5.97 -10.38
CA VAL A 113 -5.88 5.57 -11.61
C VAL A 113 -4.83 5.30 -12.68
N LEU A 114 -4.92 4.13 -13.29
CA LEU A 114 -4.02 3.67 -14.34
C LEU A 114 -4.83 3.51 -15.60
N THR A 115 -4.43 4.23 -16.64
CA THR A 115 -5.06 4.17 -17.97
C THR A 115 -3.99 3.99 -19.04
N THR A 116 -4.41 3.70 -20.26
CA THR A 116 -3.57 3.80 -21.45
C THR A 116 -4.23 4.78 -22.41
N ASP A 117 -3.46 5.75 -22.91
CA ASP A 117 -3.98 6.73 -23.88
C ASP A 117 -4.13 6.13 -25.28
N SER A 118 -4.68 6.92 -26.21
CA SER A 118 -4.90 6.48 -27.60
C SER A 118 -3.61 6.21 -28.38
N ALA A 119 -2.46 6.69 -27.90
CA ALA A 119 -1.15 6.42 -28.48
C ALA A 119 -0.48 5.17 -27.85
N GLY A 120 -1.15 4.49 -26.92
CA GLY A 120 -0.62 3.32 -26.23
C GLY A 120 0.28 3.65 -25.03
N LYS A 121 0.36 4.91 -24.61
CA LYS A 121 1.16 5.31 -23.45
C LYS A 121 0.37 5.07 -22.17
N ASN A 122 0.99 4.37 -21.22
CA ASN A 122 0.44 4.17 -19.88
C ASN A 122 0.51 5.47 -19.07
N ILE A 123 -0.61 5.92 -18.54
CA ILE A 123 -0.76 7.15 -17.74
C ILE A 123 -1.17 6.77 -16.34
N TRP A 124 -0.49 7.34 -15.35
CA TRP A 124 -0.79 7.24 -13.94
C TRP A 124 -1.31 8.60 -13.44
N SER A 125 -2.43 8.60 -12.72
CA SER A 125 -3.00 9.78 -12.10
C SER A 125 -3.37 9.48 -10.65
N VAL A 126 -3.28 10.49 -9.78
CA VAL A 126 -3.51 10.36 -8.35
C VAL A 126 -4.64 11.29 -7.94
N TYR A 127 -5.61 10.75 -7.20
CA TYR A 127 -6.76 11.47 -6.67
C TYR A 127 -6.90 11.19 -5.18
N ASP A 128 -7.45 12.13 -4.42
CA ASP A 128 -7.83 11.87 -3.03
C ASP A 128 -9.15 11.08 -2.98
N ASP A 129 -9.26 10.13 -2.05
CA ASP A 129 -10.51 9.46 -1.75
C ASP A 129 -11.40 10.33 -0.88
N THR A 130 -12.37 10.97 -1.53
CA THR A 130 -13.37 11.84 -0.91
C THR A 130 -14.62 11.08 -0.46
N PHE A 131 -14.63 9.74 -0.54
CA PHE A 131 -15.78 8.96 -0.09
C PHE A 131 -15.91 9.00 1.44
N VAL A 132 -17.14 9.19 1.90
CA VAL A 132 -17.49 9.25 3.32
C VAL A 132 -18.52 8.17 3.64
N GLU A 133 -18.29 7.41 4.72
CA GLU A 133 -19.22 6.36 5.14
C GLU A 133 -20.65 6.88 5.31
N GLY A 134 -21.61 6.15 4.74
CA GLY A 134 -23.03 6.47 4.79
C GLY A 134 -23.54 7.33 3.62
N GLU A 135 -22.67 7.84 2.74
CA GLU A 135 -23.13 8.43 1.48
C GLU A 135 -23.48 7.34 0.45
N ALA A 136 -24.10 7.75 -0.66
CA ALA A 136 -24.51 6.81 -1.70
C ALA A 136 -23.30 6.08 -2.31
N GLU A 137 -23.23 4.77 -2.12
CA GLU A 137 -22.12 3.96 -2.65
C GLU A 137 -22.17 3.82 -4.17
N TYR A 138 -23.38 3.83 -4.74
CA TYR A 138 -23.66 3.61 -6.14
C TYR A 138 -24.81 4.51 -6.62
N ASP A 139 -25.03 4.60 -7.93
CA ASP A 139 -26.12 5.38 -8.53
C ASP A 139 -27.03 4.44 -9.34
N PRO A 140 -28.30 4.23 -8.92
CA PRO A 140 -29.23 3.31 -9.58
C PRO A 140 -29.63 3.73 -11.00
N GLN A 141 -29.37 4.99 -11.41
CA GLN A 141 -29.62 5.43 -12.79
C GLN A 141 -28.52 4.98 -13.76
N LEU A 142 -27.35 4.59 -13.24
CA LEU A 142 -26.22 4.12 -14.02
C LEU A 142 -26.17 2.58 -13.97
N VAL A 143 -26.93 1.97 -14.88
CA VAL A 143 -26.99 0.51 -15.01
C VAL A 143 -25.81 0.02 -15.84
N ALA A 144 -25.00 -0.85 -15.24
CA ALA A 144 -23.87 -1.47 -15.94
C ALA A 144 -24.37 -2.42 -17.05
N PRO A 145 -23.65 -2.52 -18.19
CA PRO A 145 -23.91 -3.54 -19.19
C PRO A 145 -23.71 -4.96 -18.64
N GLU A 146 -24.10 -5.97 -19.43
CA GLU A 146 -23.88 -7.39 -19.09
C GLU A 146 -22.39 -7.66 -18.79
N ASP A 147 -22.14 -8.48 -17.78
CA ASP A 147 -20.81 -8.86 -17.27
C ASP A 147 -19.90 -7.70 -16.80
N LEU A 148 -20.46 -6.50 -16.63
CA LEU A 148 -19.77 -5.33 -16.10
C LEU A 148 -20.41 -4.85 -14.80
N HIS A 149 -19.66 -4.04 -14.06
CA HIS A 149 -20.08 -3.56 -12.75
C HIS A 149 -19.94 -2.05 -12.64
N GLN A 150 -20.89 -1.42 -11.94
CA GLN A 150 -20.70 -0.08 -11.44
C GLN A 150 -19.70 -0.13 -10.28
N PRO A 151 -18.57 0.62 -10.33
CA PRO A 151 -17.70 0.74 -9.17
C PRO A 151 -18.46 1.41 -8.02
N ILE A 152 -18.15 1.00 -6.79
CA ILE A 152 -18.82 1.48 -5.58
C ILE A 152 -17.85 2.25 -4.69
N ARG A 153 -18.39 2.97 -3.70
CA ARG A 153 -17.62 3.66 -2.64
C ARG A 153 -16.57 4.62 -3.22
N GLY A 154 -15.31 4.60 -2.76
CA GLY A 154 -14.24 5.52 -3.19
C GLY A 154 -14.04 5.52 -4.71
N PHE A 155 -13.83 4.34 -5.30
CA PHE A 155 -13.72 4.20 -6.75
C PHE A 155 -15.00 4.62 -7.46
N GLY A 156 -16.16 4.24 -6.91
CA GLY A 156 -17.46 4.59 -7.44
C GLY A 156 -17.72 6.08 -7.49
N LYS A 157 -17.39 6.80 -6.42
CA LYS A 157 -17.57 8.25 -6.32
C LYS A 157 -16.66 8.97 -7.31
N LEU A 158 -15.37 8.65 -7.33
CA LEU A 158 -14.44 9.22 -8.31
C LEU A 158 -14.93 8.96 -9.74
N TRP A 159 -15.31 7.73 -10.04
CA TRP A 159 -15.85 7.34 -11.36
C TRP A 159 -17.20 8.01 -11.67
N ARG A 160 -18.01 8.35 -10.67
CA ARG A 160 -19.29 9.03 -10.89
C ARG A 160 -19.19 10.52 -11.11
N GLU A 161 -18.32 11.16 -10.36
CA GLU A 161 -18.19 12.61 -10.32
C GLU A 161 -17.12 13.14 -11.28
N ASN A 162 -16.20 12.29 -11.73
CA ASN A 162 -15.19 12.63 -12.73
C ASN A 162 -15.47 11.92 -14.07
N LEU A 163 -16.15 12.62 -14.98
CA LEU A 163 -16.51 12.08 -16.29
C LEU A 163 -15.28 11.72 -17.15
N GLU A 164 -14.17 12.44 -17.00
CA GLU A 164 -12.93 12.13 -17.73
C GLU A 164 -12.35 10.79 -17.27
N VAL A 165 -12.27 10.56 -15.97
CA VAL A 165 -11.82 9.27 -15.41
C VAL A 165 -12.74 8.15 -15.87
N ARG A 166 -14.06 8.35 -15.77
CA ARG A 166 -15.06 7.38 -16.24
C ARG A 166 -14.84 6.98 -17.70
N GLN A 167 -14.70 7.97 -18.58
CA GLN A 167 -14.53 7.73 -20.01
C GLN A 167 -13.21 7.04 -20.34
N LYS A 168 -12.15 7.33 -19.58
CA LYS A 168 -10.83 6.73 -19.80
C LYS A 168 -10.74 5.28 -19.31
N VAL A 169 -11.31 4.96 -18.15
CA VAL A 169 -11.21 3.60 -17.56
C VAL A 169 -12.33 2.66 -18.03
N GLY A 170 -13.52 3.19 -18.37
CA GLY A 170 -14.70 2.38 -18.66
C GLY A 170 -15.38 1.85 -17.39
N TRP A 171 -16.24 0.84 -17.53
CA TRP A 171 -16.88 0.14 -16.42
C TRP A 171 -15.91 -0.81 -15.70
N ALA A 172 -16.26 -1.23 -14.49
CA ALA A 172 -15.47 -2.21 -13.76
C ALA A 172 -15.72 -3.63 -14.31
N LEU A 173 -14.67 -4.43 -14.43
CA LEU A 173 -14.73 -5.83 -14.86
C LEU A 173 -15.04 -6.80 -13.72
N GLY A 174 -15.12 -6.30 -12.50
CA GLY A 174 -15.33 -7.09 -11.30
C GLY A 174 -15.46 -6.20 -10.07
N LEU A 175 -15.61 -6.82 -8.91
CA LEU A 175 -15.72 -6.11 -7.65
C LEU A 175 -14.37 -5.57 -7.18
N GLU A 176 -14.42 -4.55 -6.34
CA GLU A 176 -13.28 -4.08 -5.57
C GLU A 176 -12.78 -5.19 -4.63
N ARG A 177 -11.45 -5.35 -4.55
CA ARG A 177 -10.80 -6.33 -3.68
C ARG A 177 -9.79 -5.63 -2.78
N GLY A 178 -9.99 -5.73 -1.47
CA GLY A 178 -9.03 -5.30 -0.46
C GLY A 178 -8.02 -6.39 -0.09
N HIS A 179 -6.75 -6.02 0.08
CA HIS A 179 -5.68 -6.90 0.57
C HIS A 179 -4.54 -6.11 1.21
N THR A 180 -3.68 -6.82 1.95
CA THR A 180 -2.39 -6.26 2.37
C THR A 180 -1.38 -6.44 1.23
N SER A 181 -0.84 -5.34 0.71
CA SER A 181 0.16 -5.35 -0.36
C SER A 181 1.56 -5.06 0.16
N ARG A 182 2.56 -5.55 -0.58
CA ARG A 182 3.93 -5.05 -0.48
C ARG A 182 4.02 -3.73 -1.24
N TYR A 183 4.37 -2.68 -0.54
CA TYR A 183 4.67 -1.37 -1.11
C TYR A 183 6.17 -1.09 -1.04
N VAL A 184 6.71 -0.53 -2.10
CA VAL A 184 8.10 -0.04 -2.14
C VAL A 184 8.10 1.37 -2.72
N TYR A 185 8.90 2.26 -2.14
CA TYR A 185 9.33 3.48 -2.80
C TYR A 185 10.84 3.45 -2.97
N LYS A 186 11.29 3.62 -4.21
CA LYS A 186 12.70 3.76 -4.56
C LYS A 186 12.95 5.20 -4.96
N GLN A 187 13.79 5.87 -4.19
CA GLN A 187 14.18 7.25 -4.43
C GLN A 187 14.95 7.35 -5.74
N GLY A 188 14.66 8.38 -6.54
CA GLY A 188 15.45 8.71 -7.72
C GLY A 188 16.54 9.72 -7.39
N GLY A 189 17.06 10.38 -8.42
CA GLY A 189 18.16 11.35 -8.28
C GLY A 189 19.51 10.79 -8.71
N PHE A 190 20.58 11.47 -8.32
CA PHE A 190 21.95 11.14 -8.73
C PHE A 190 22.95 11.52 -7.63
N VAL A 191 24.20 11.10 -7.79
CA VAL A 191 25.32 11.49 -6.92
C VAL A 191 26.17 12.50 -7.68
N ASN A 192 26.43 13.67 -7.08
CA ASN A 192 27.24 14.72 -7.70
C ASN A 192 28.75 14.42 -7.61
N GLU A 193 29.58 15.33 -8.15
CA GLU A 193 31.04 15.19 -8.14
C GLU A 193 31.64 15.16 -6.72
N ASP A 194 30.96 15.79 -5.75
CA ASP A 194 31.34 15.82 -4.33
C ASP A 194 30.93 14.54 -3.57
N LYS A 195 30.39 13.52 -4.27
CA LYS A 195 29.86 12.27 -3.72
C LYS A 195 28.63 12.45 -2.82
N GLU A 196 27.92 13.56 -2.99
CA GLU A 196 26.69 13.84 -2.28
C GLU A 196 25.49 13.39 -3.12
N TYR A 197 24.51 12.79 -2.45
CA TYR A 197 23.24 12.43 -3.07
C TYR A 197 22.38 13.67 -3.30
N VAL A 198 21.92 13.83 -4.53
CA VAL A 198 20.97 14.87 -4.97
C VAL A 198 19.63 14.19 -5.26
N PRO A 199 18.57 14.48 -4.48
CA PRO A 199 17.26 13.88 -4.68
C PRO A 199 16.64 14.20 -6.04
N GLY A 200 15.89 13.25 -6.57
CA GLY A 200 15.11 13.38 -7.79
C GLY A 200 13.90 12.44 -7.79
N PRO A 201 13.03 12.53 -8.81
CA PRO A 201 11.83 11.72 -8.91
C PRO A 201 12.17 10.22 -8.93
N GLY A 202 11.53 9.47 -8.05
CA GLY A 202 11.69 8.04 -7.90
C GLY A 202 10.57 7.27 -8.57
N TYR A 203 10.29 6.10 -8.01
CA TYR A 203 9.11 5.33 -8.36
C TYR A 203 8.55 4.55 -7.19
N HIS A 204 7.25 4.32 -7.25
CA HIS A 204 6.55 3.42 -6.33
C HIS A 204 6.36 2.06 -6.97
N GLN A 205 6.27 1.02 -6.14
CA GLN A 205 5.80 -0.30 -6.54
C GLN A 205 4.67 -0.74 -5.61
N VAL A 206 3.58 -1.24 -6.19
CA VAL A 206 2.45 -1.84 -5.47
C VAL A 206 2.23 -3.23 -6.06
N ARG A 207 2.24 -4.26 -5.20
CA ARG A 207 1.90 -5.61 -5.62
C ARG A 207 0.38 -5.81 -5.65
N ALA A 208 -0.15 -6.11 -6.82
CA ALA A 208 -1.55 -6.46 -6.99
C ALA A 208 -1.85 -7.86 -6.42
N ALA A 209 -3.11 -8.17 -6.13
CA ALA A 209 -3.45 -9.47 -5.53
C ALA A 209 -3.33 -10.64 -6.50
N ASN A 210 -3.15 -10.40 -7.80
CA ASN A 210 -2.76 -11.44 -8.78
C ASN A 210 -1.24 -11.73 -8.77
N GLY A 211 -0.44 -10.97 -8.02
CA GLY A 211 1.01 -11.12 -7.92
C GLY A 211 1.83 -10.14 -8.76
N ASP A 212 1.20 -9.43 -9.69
CA ASP A 212 1.89 -8.46 -10.56
C ASP A 212 2.42 -7.28 -9.74
N ASP A 213 3.63 -6.82 -10.07
CA ASP A 213 4.21 -5.60 -9.49
C ASP A 213 3.98 -4.41 -10.41
N PHE A 214 3.06 -3.54 -10.02
CA PHE A 214 2.84 -2.27 -10.71
C PHE A 214 3.88 -1.26 -10.27
N ARG A 215 4.61 -0.68 -11.21
CA ARG A 215 5.57 0.40 -11.00
C ARG A 215 5.00 1.72 -11.47
N PHE A 216 5.15 2.77 -10.66
CA PHE A 216 4.60 4.10 -10.86
C PHE A 216 5.75 5.11 -10.88
N ILE A 217 5.98 5.75 -12.03
CA ILE A 217 7.17 6.57 -12.28
C ILE A 217 6.82 8.04 -12.07
N GLU A 218 7.46 8.69 -11.08
CA GLU A 218 7.15 10.08 -10.70
C GLU A 218 7.57 11.09 -11.79
N GLU A 219 8.68 10.84 -12.49
CA GLU A 219 9.21 11.73 -13.53
C GLU A 219 8.21 11.95 -14.67
N THR A 220 7.54 10.87 -15.10
CA THR A 220 6.75 10.84 -16.33
C THR A 220 5.26 10.69 -16.08
N PHE A 221 4.84 10.44 -14.83
CA PHE A 221 3.47 10.07 -14.46
C PHE A 221 2.94 8.91 -15.31
N THR A 222 3.76 7.87 -15.46
CA THR A 222 3.42 6.65 -16.20
C THR A 222 3.52 5.43 -15.31
N TRP A 223 2.93 4.33 -15.73
CA TRP A 223 3.03 3.05 -15.02
C TRP A 223 3.49 1.92 -15.94
N THR A 224 4.13 0.91 -15.34
CA THR A 224 4.52 -0.34 -15.98
C THR A 224 4.21 -1.52 -15.06
N ILE A 225 4.18 -2.73 -15.59
CA ILE A 225 4.19 -3.95 -14.79
C ILE A 225 5.57 -4.56 -14.92
N ASP A 226 6.22 -4.83 -13.80
CA ASP A 226 7.47 -5.58 -13.79
C ASP A 226 7.15 -7.09 -13.90
N SER A 227 7.68 -7.74 -14.93
CA SER A 227 7.57 -9.19 -15.17
C SER A 227 8.62 -9.98 -14.39
#